data_AF-A0A7L3EYK8-F1
#
_entry.id   AF-A0A7L3EYK8-F1
#
_cell.length_a   1.000
_cell.length_b   1.000
_cell.length_c   1.000
_cell.angle_alpha   90.00
_cell.angle_beta   90.00
_cell.angle_gamma   90.00
#
_symmetry.space_group_name_H-M   'P 1'
#
loop_
_entity.id
_entity.type
_entity.pdbx_description
1 polymer ?
#
loop_
_entity_poly.entity_id
_entity_poly.type
_entity_poly.pdbx_seq_one_letter_code
_entity_poly.pdbx_strand_id
1 'polypeptide(L)'
;AAGAWSEEAVDHFLRSRRIGARDGAAVRWFHAANSKARAGQAARSDVHMIEADVLLRGGKGGNGDPIMAHPPETDSDNTLQEWLEEIVNTNKGIKLDFKRYLKIK
;
A
#
# COMPACT_ATOMS: atom_id res chain seq x y z
N ALA A 1 22.65 -7.15 0.82
CA ALA A 1 22.63 -6.92 -0.64
C ALA A 1 21.22 -6.49 -1.05
N ALA A 2 21.11 -5.36 -1.76
CA ALA A 2 19.85 -4.92 -2.35
C ALA A 2 19.32 -5.98 -3.32
N GLY A 3 18.00 -6.17 -3.40
CA GLY A 3 17.38 -7.09 -4.36
C GLY A 3 17.55 -6.60 -5.79
N ALA A 4 17.46 -7.52 -6.76
CA ALA A 4 17.42 -7.16 -8.17
C ALA A 4 16.01 -6.66 -8.52
N TRP A 5 15.89 -5.76 -9.50
CA TRP A 5 14.60 -5.27 -10.00
C TRP A 5 13.68 -6.37 -10.55
N SER A 6 14.23 -7.53 -10.90
CA SER A 6 13.53 -8.72 -11.37
C SER A 6 13.32 -9.79 -10.28
N GLU A 7 13.65 -9.50 -9.01
CA GLU A 7 13.49 -10.46 -7.92
C GLU A 7 12.01 -10.53 -7.53
N GLU A 8 11.44 -11.74 -7.57
CA GLU A 8 10.10 -12.01 -7.08
C GLU A 8 10.01 -11.70 -5.58
N ALA A 9 8.88 -11.15 -5.12
CA ALA A 9 8.71 -10.77 -3.71
C ALA A 9 8.94 -11.94 -2.75
N VAL A 10 8.50 -13.15 -3.13
CA VAL A 10 8.72 -14.38 -2.34
C VAL A 10 10.22 -14.68 -2.20
N ASP A 11 11.00 -14.53 -3.29
CA ASP A 11 12.44 -14.78 -3.28
C ASP A 11 13.17 -13.73 -2.43
N HIS A 12 12.76 -12.47 -2.53
CA HIS A 12 13.29 -11.39 -1.69
C HIS A 12 13.08 -11.67 -0.20
N PHE A 13 11.86 -12.03 0.20
CA PHE A 13 11.54 -12.29 1.61
C PHE A 13 12.18 -13.58 2.12
N LEU A 14 12.36 -14.60 1.27
CA LEU A 14 13.06 -15.82 1.64
C LEU A 14 14.55 -15.55 1.85
N ARG A 15 15.20 -14.85 0.91
CA ARG A 15 16.63 -14.49 0.99
C ARG A 15 16.94 -13.62 2.22
N SER A 16 16.02 -12.73 2.58
CA SER A 16 16.12 -11.89 3.78
C SER A 16 15.70 -12.61 5.08
N ARG A 17 15.37 -13.91 5.01
CA ARG A 17 14.94 -14.76 6.14
C ARG A 17 13.68 -14.26 6.85
N ARG A 18 12.79 -13.62 6.11
CA ARG A 18 11.51 -13.09 6.62
C ARG A 18 10.36 -14.07 6.45
N ILE A 19 10.49 -15.01 5.52
CA ILE A 19 9.59 -16.17 5.39
C ILE A 19 10.39 -17.46 5.50
N GLY A 20 9.76 -18.53 6.01
CA GLY A 20 10.41 -19.82 6.26
C GLY A 20 10.43 -20.78 5.08
N ALA A 21 9.68 -20.50 4.02
CA ALA A 21 9.57 -21.34 2.84
C ALA A 21 9.40 -20.48 1.59
N ARG A 22 9.74 -21.04 0.42
CA ARG A 22 9.50 -20.42 -0.90
C ARG A 22 8.02 -20.54 -1.29
N ASP A 23 7.16 -19.93 -0.49
CA ASP A 23 5.70 -20.00 -0.62
C ASP A 23 5.09 -18.60 -0.48
N GLY A 24 4.26 -18.21 -1.45
CA GLY A 24 3.53 -16.95 -1.41
C GLY A 24 2.59 -16.84 -0.22
N ALA A 25 2.05 -17.96 0.28
CA ALA A 25 1.21 -17.98 1.48
C ALA A 25 1.97 -17.62 2.76
N ALA A 26 3.30 -17.69 2.76
CA ALA A 26 4.12 -17.23 3.89
C ALA A 26 4.28 -15.70 3.92
N VAL A 27 3.94 -15.00 2.83
CA VAL A 27 3.96 -13.53 2.76
C VAL A 27 2.71 -12.99 3.46
N ARG A 28 2.91 -12.07 4.41
CA ARG A 28 1.84 -11.51 5.26
C ARG A 28 1.55 -10.10 4.82
N TRP A 29 0.27 -9.75 4.80
CA TRP A 29 -0.23 -8.52 4.20
C TRP A 29 -1.01 -7.69 5.21
N PHE A 30 -0.77 -6.39 5.22
CA PHE A 30 -1.69 -5.43 5.81
C PHE A 30 -2.59 -4.88 4.71
N HIS A 31 -3.89 -5.14 4.82
CA HIS A 31 -4.88 -4.75 3.81
C HIS A 31 -5.47 -3.36 4.09
N ALA A 32 -5.70 -2.60 3.03
CA ALA A 32 -6.39 -1.31 3.03
C ALA A 32 -5.79 -0.31 4.03
N ALA A 33 -4.49 -0.01 3.93
CA ALA A 33 -3.81 0.97 4.78
C ALA A 33 -4.15 2.43 4.40
N ASN A 34 -5.45 2.75 4.28
CA ASN A 34 -5.93 3.91 3.55
C ASN A 34 -6.01 5.21 4.37
N SER A 35 -5.65 5.22 5.65
CA SER A 35 -5.64 6.43 6.48
C SER A 35 -4.28 6.65 7.12
N LYS A 36 -4.00 7.83 7.66
CA LYS A 36 -2.74 8.08 8.38
C LYS A 36 -2.56 7.11 9.55
N ALA A 37 -3.64 6.87 10.29
CA ALA A 37 -3.63 5.92 11.41
C ALA A 37 -3.30 4.48 10.93
N ARG A 38 -3.92 4.02 9.84
CA ARG A 38 -3.69 2.67 9.32
C ARG A 38 -2.31 2.53 8.67
N ALA A 39 -1.83 3.55 7.96
CA ALA A 39 -0.47 3.59 7.42
C ALA A 39 0.57 3.46 8.55
N GLY A 40 0.42 4.23 9.63
CA GLY A 40 1.29 4.12 10.80
C GLY A 40 1.21 2.77 11.52
N GLN A 41 0.03 2.13 11.57
CA GLN A 41 -0.10 0.75 12.08
C GLN A 41 0.63 -0.25 11.17
N ALA A 42 0.42 -0.14 9.86
CA ALA A 42 1.04 -1.01 8.87
C ALA A 42 2.58 -0.91 8.89
N ALA A 43 3.11 0.32 8.96
CA ALA A 43 4.54 0.61 9.05
C ALA A 43 5.21 -0.10 10.25
N ARG A 44 4.53 -0.10 11.41
CA ARG A 44 5.04 -0.69 12.66
C ARG A 44 4.73 -2.17 12.83
N SER A 45 3.82 -2.71 12.03
CA SER A 45 3.44 -4.12 12.09
C SER A 45 4.57 -5.05 11.62
N ASP A 46 4.43 -6.34 11.85
CA ASP A 46 5.40 -7.36 11.45
C ASP A 46 5.14 -7.95 10.04
N VAL A 47 4.17 -7.40 9.31
CA VAL A 47 3.82 -7.82 7.95
C VAL A 47 4.98 -7.63 6.95
N HIS A 48 4.86 -8.28 5.80
CA HIS A 48 5.83 -8.21 4.71
C HIS A 48 5.43 -7.16 3.67
N MET A 49 4.13 -7.13 3.33
CA MET A 49 3.55 -6.28 2.31
C MET A 49 2.49 -5.37 2.92
N ILE A 50 2.41 -4.14 2.42
CA ILE A 50 1.33 -3.21 2.72
C ILE A 50 0.57 -2.95 1.43
N GLU A 51 -0.73 -3.06 1.53
CA GLU A 51 -1.67 -2.78 0.47
C GLU A 51 -2.47 -1.54 0.82
N ALA A 52 -2.69 -0.68 -0.17
CA ALA A 52 -3.57 0.46 -0.01
C ALA A 52 -4.19 0.88 -1.35
N ASP A 53 -5.40 1.41 -1.27
CA ASP A 53 -6.22 1.80 -2.39
C ASP A 53 -5.97 3.27 -2.73
N VAL A 54 -5.79 3.59 -4.01
CA VAL A 54 -5.56 4.96 -4.49
C VAL A 54 -6.74 5.40 -5.33
N LEU A 55 -7.32 6.54 -5.00
CA LEU A 55 -8.35 7.19 -5.81
C LEU A 55 -8.03 8.67 -6.02
N LEU A 56 -8.60 9.26 -7.08
CA LEU A 56 -8.53 10.71 -7.29
C LEU A 56 -9.69 11.37 -6.57
N ARG A 57 -9.40 12.29 -5.64
CA ARG A 57 -10.40 13.03 -4.88
C ARG A 57 -11.40 13.72 -5.82
N GLY A 58 -12.70 13.38 -5.70
CA GLY A 58 -13.79 13.93 -6.51
C GLY A 58 -14.79 14.77 -5.68
N GLY A 59 -15.56 15.65 -6.33
CA GLY A 59 -16.59 16.51 -5.70
C GLY A 59 -16.32 18.00 -5.85
N LYS A 60 -17.25 18.87 -5.39
CA LYS A 60 -17.05 20.34 -5.38
C LYS A 60 -15.90 20.68 -4.43
N GLY A 61 -14.71 20.92 -4.98
CA GLY A 61 -13.47 21.23 -4.24
C GLY A 61 -12.36 20.19 -4.38
N GLY A 62 -12.61 19.04 -5.02
CA GLY A 62 -11.56 18.05 -5.33
C GLY A 62 -10.76 18.47 -6.56
N ASN A 63 -9.46 18.75 -6.39
CA ASN A 63 -8.55 19.09 -7.48
C ASN A 63 -8.05 17.87 -8.27
N GLY A 64 -8.61 16.68 -8.01
CA GLY A 64 -8.10 15.42 -8.56
C GLY A 64 -6.85 14.90 -7.83
N ASP A 65 -6.62 15.33 -6.59
CA ASP A 65 -5.48 14.88 -5.78
C ASP A 65 -5.56 13.36 -5.54
N PRO A 66 -4.46 12.60 -5.71
CA PRO A 66 -4.42 11.19 -5.36
C PRO A 66 -4.42 11.03 -3.85
N ILE A 67 -5.41 10.30 -3.35
CA ILE A 67 -5.60 10.02 -1.93
C ILE A 67 -5.77 8.54 -1.69
N MET A 68 -5.48 8.13 -0.45
CA MET A 68 -5.60 6.75 -0.05
C MET A 68 -7.05 6.47 0.35
N ALA A 69 -7.85 5.85 -0.51
CA ALA A 69 -9.23 5.51 -0.20
C ALA A 69 -9.77 4.42 -1.13
N HIS A 70 -10.73 3.67 -0.62
CA HIS A 70 -11.48 2.64 -1.34
C HIS A 70 -12.94 3.09 -1.44
N PRO A 71 -13.67 2.91 -2.56
CA PRO A 71 -15.10 3.23 -2.61
C PRO A 71 -15.93 2.46 -1.55
N PRO A 72 -17.00 3.04 -0.97
CA PRO A 72 -17.67 4.27 -1.39
C PRO A 72 -17.03 5.56 -0.87
N GLU A 73 -15.97 5.49 -0.06
CA GLU A 73 -15.26 6.67 0.40
C GLU A 73 -14.71 7.44 -0.80
N THR A 74 -14.96 8.75 -0.82
CA THR A 74 -14.49 9.67 -1.87
C THR A 74 -13.41 10.63 -1.39
N ASP A 75 -13.07 10.56 -0.10
CA ASP A 75 -12.08 11.39 0.56
C ASP A 75 -11.29 10.60 1.63
N SER A 76 -10.15 11.14 2.06
CA SER A 76 -9.24 10.55 3.06
C SER A 76 -8.41 11.63 3.75
N ASP A 77 -7.97 11.33 4.98
CA ASP A 77 -7.02 12.14 5.75
C ASP A 77 -5.57 11.98 5.29
N ASN A 78 -5.33 11.09 4.32
CA ASN A 78 -4.01 10.70 3.83
C ASN A 78 -3.93 10.81 2.31
N THR A 79 -3.07 11.70 1.82
CA THR A 79 -2.72 11.76 0.40
C THR A 79 -1.79 10.59 0.02
N LEU A 80 -1.70 10.26 -1.27
CA LEU A 80 -0.70 9.28 -1.73
C LEU A 80 0.73 9.73 -1.38
N GLN A 81 1.02 11.03 -1.46
CA GLN A 81 2.33 11.56 -1.12
C GLN A 81 2.67 11.32 0.36
N GLU A 82 1.80 11.74 1.28
CA GLU A 82 2.01 11.55 2.73
C GLU A 82 2.12 10.06 3.08
N TRP A 83 1.33 9.21 2.42
CA TRP A 83 1.41 7.77 2.59
C TRP A 83 2.76 7.21 2.13
N LEU A 84 3.28 7.65 0.98
CA LEU A 84 4.59 7.22 0.49
C LEU A 84 5.72 7.69 1.40
N GLU A 85 5.66 8.91 1.92
CA GLU A 85 6.65 9.45 2.86
C GLU A 85 6.74 8.60 4.15
N GLU A 86 5.60 8.13 4.67
CA GLU A 86 5.54 7.23 5.84
C GLU A 86 6.09 5.83 5.53
N ILE A 87 5.76 5.25 4.36
CA ILE A 87 6.02 3.84 4.08
C ILE A 87 7.36 3.58 3.39
N VAL A 88 7.86 4.49 2.54
CA VAL A 88 9.06 4.25 1.71
C VAL A 88 10.33 4.00 2.52
N ASN A 89 10.41 4.52 3.74
CA ASN A 89 11.54 4.34 4.64
C ASN A 89 11.46 3.05 5.48
N THR A 90 10.41 2.25 5.29
CA THR A 90 10.25 0.95 5.94
C THR A 90 10.90 -0.17 5.14
N ASN A 91 10.90 -1.38 5.70
CA ASN A 91 11.34 -2.59 5.00
C ASN A 91 10.17 -3.37 4.36
N LYS A 92 9.05 -2.71 4.09
CA LYS A 92 7.82 -3.33 3.57
C LYS A 92 7.79 -3.25 2.06
N GLY A 93 7.25 -4.27 1.41
CA GLY A 93 6.82 -4.13 0.02
C GLY A 93 5.47 -3.43 -0.07
N ILE A 94 5.18 -2.81 -1.21
CA ILE A 94 3.99 -1.97 -1.43
C ILE A 94 3.18 -2.52 -2.61
N LYS A 95 1.85 -2.62 -2.44
CA LYS A 95 0.88 -2.73 -3.53
C LYS A 95 -0.06 -1.52 -3.49
N LEU A 96 -0.02 -0.70 -4.53
CA LEU A 96 -0.99 0.38 -4.74
C LEU A 96 -2.10 -0.12 -5.66
N ASP A 97 -3.33 -0.19 -5.13
CA ASP A 97 -4.52 -0.57 -5.89
C ASP A 97 -5.23 0.68 -6.42
N PHE A 98 -4.89 1.06 -7.66
CA PHE A 98 -5.47 2.23 -8.32
C PHE A 98 -6.92 1.97 -8.71
N LYS A 99 -7.84 2.65 -8.03
CA LYS A 99 -9.26 2.60 -8.31
C LYS A 99 -9.63 3.55 -9.43
N ARG A 100 -10.30 3.02 -10.45
CA ARG A 100 -10.98 3.83 -11.45
C ARG A 100 -12.42 4.04 -10.98
N TYR A 101 -12.83 5.30 -10.78
CA TYR A 101 -14.24 5.62 -10.62
C TYR A 101 -15.01 5.18 -11.88
N LEU A 102 -15.89 4.19 -11.74
CA LEU A 102 -17.04 4.08 -12.63
C LEU A 102 -18.00 5.20 -12.19
N LYS A 103 -17.97 6.34 -12.90
CA LYS A 103 -19.12 7.24 -12.89
C LYS A 103 -20.28 6.43 -13.48
N ILE A 104 -21.11 5.83 -12.63
CA ILE A 104 -22.44 5.41 -13.06
C ILE A 104 -23.13 6.72 -13.42
N LYS A 105 -23.44 6.86 -14.70
CA LYS A 105 -24.10 8.01 -15.31
C LYS A 105 -25.45 8.27 -14.68
#